data_AF-A0A0Q9LQ26-F1
#
_entry.id   AF-A0A0Q9LQ26-F1
#
_cell.length_a   1.000
_cell.length_b   1.000
_cell.length_c   1.000
_cell.angle_alpha   90.00
_cell.angle_beta   90.00
_cell.angle_gamma   90.00
#
_symmetry.space_group_name_H-M   'P 1'
#
loop_
_entity.id
_entity.type
_entity.pdbx_description
1 polymer ?
#
loop_
_entity_poly.entity_id
_entity_poly.type
_entity_poly.pdbx_seq_one_letter_code
_entity_poly.pdbx_strand_id
1 'polypeptide(L)'
;MSWRRLPFLLPAGLALLLGIDAGLRLLGAPALPLSQRLPVVHGPLLVLGFVGTLVALERAVALRRPDGYAAPALLGVGGLLLVSGTADPAKVAAERPDAVVFNGFANQYDHDQLPARVGERVRVWVLDAGPNRPSSFHVVGSQFDTVFLEGSYLTRPGSPGTVGGAQALALQPAQGGFVELTFSQAGHYPFLSHVMVDAERGAHGLLRVTG
;
A
#
# COMPACT_ATOMS: atom_id res chain seq x y z
N MET A 1 -1.88 29.03 32.70
CA MET A 1 -1.82 28.11 31.54
C MET A 1 -3.26 27.75 31.16
N SER A 2 -3.68 27.90 29.90
CA SER A 2 -5.07 27.60 29.48
C SER A 2 -5.30 26.09 29.43
N TRP A 3 -6.35 25.61 30.11
CA TRP A 3 -6.73 24.18 30.17
C TRP A 3 -6.91 23.52 28.80
N ARG A 4 -7.16 24.33 27.77
CA ARG A 4 -7.39 23.89 26.39
C ARG A 4 -6.16 23.28 25.70
N ARG A 5 -4.95 23.47 26.24
CA ARG A 5 -3.71 22.97 25.61
C ARG A 5 -3.27 21.60 26.14
N LEU A 6 -3.69 21.25 27.35
CA LEU A 6 -3.29 20.03 28.05
C LEU A 6 -3.50 18.74 27.22
N PRO A 7 -4.63 18.56 26.50
CA PRO A 7 -4.85 17.35 25.73
C PRO A 7 -3.84 17.11 24.60
N PHE A 8 -3.23 18.17 24.06
CA PHE A 8 -2.29 18.09 22.94
C PHE A 8 -0.84 17.89 23.40
N LEU A 9 -0.54 18.20 24.66
CA LEU A 9 0.76 17.93 25.28
C LEU A 9 0.97 16.45 25.58
N LEU A 10 -0.11 15.72 25.87
CA LEU A 10 -0.05 14.29 26.14
C LEU A 10 0.51 13.46 24.97
N PRO A 11 -0.04 13.54 23.74
CA PRO A 11 0.51 12.77 22.62
C PRO A 11 1.92 13.23 22.24
N ALA A 12 2.24 14.53 22.36
CA ALA A 12 3.59 15.03 22.16
C ALA A 12 4.58 14.48 23.19
N GLY A 13 4.20 14.46 24.47
CA GLY A 13 5.01 13.90 25.56
C GLY A 13 5.22 12.40 25.40
N LEU A 14 4.20 11.66 24.99
CA LEU A 14 4.33 10.23 24.66
C LEU A 14 5.28 10.02 23.48
N ALA A 15 5.17 10.82 22.41
CA ALA A 15 6.08 10.76 21.26
C ALA A 15 7.53 11.05 21.67
N LEU A 16 7.76 12.02 22.57
CA LEU A 16 9.09 12.30 23.13
C LEU A 16 9.66 11.09 23.88
N LEU A 17 8.90 10.52 24.82
CA LEU A 17 9.36 9.39 25.62
C LEU A 17 9.69 8.17 24.74
N LEU A 18 8.82 7.87 23.78
CA LEU A 18 9.03 6.79 22.81
C LEU A 18 10.20 7.09 21.86
N GLY A 19 10.42 8.36 21.50
CA GLY A 19 11.55 8.80 20.69
C GLY A 19 12.89 8.70 21.43
N ILE A 20 12.91 9.01 22.73
CA ILE A 20 14.09 8.80 23.59
C ILE A 20 14.41 7.31 23.71
N ASP A 21 13.40 6.47 23.97
CA ASP A 21 13.56 5.00 24.00
C ASP A 21 14.15 4.47 22.67
N ALA A 22 13.62 4.96 21.55
CA ALA A 22 14.14 4.65 20.22
C ALA A 22 15.60 5.08 20.04
N GLY A 23 15.98 6.26 20.53
CA GLY A 23 17.34 6.77 20.48
C GLY A 23 18.32 5.93 21.30
N LEU A 24 17.92 5.51 22.51
CA LEU A 24 18.72 4.62 23.35
C LEU A 24 19.01 3.29 22.64
N ARG A 25 18.00 2.72 21.97
CA ARG A 25 18.16 1.49 21.18
C ARG A 25 19.09 1.66 20.00
N LEU A 26 19.01 2.78 19.27
CA LEU A 26 19.91 3.09 18.16
C LEU A 26 21.37 3.19 18.63
N LEU A 27 21.60 3.61 19.88
CA LEU A 27 22.92 3.69 20.51
C LEU A 27 23.38 2.37 21.15
N GLY A 28 22.56 1.31 21.11
CA GLY A 28 22.84 0.04 21.80
C GLY A 28 22.76 0.14 23.33
N ALA A 29 22.13 1.17 23.88
CA ALA A 29 21.96 1.37 25.31
C ALA A 29 20.71 0.62 25.84
N PRO A 30 20.63 0.35 27.16
CA PRO A 30 19.43 -0.23 27.78
C PRO A 30 18.19 0.64 27.52
N ALA A 31 17.10 0.01 27.09
CA ALA A 31 15.85 0.66 26.72
C ALA A 31 14.65 -0.23 27.08
N LEU A 32 13.46 0.36 27.17
CA LEU A 32 12.22 -0.37 27.43
C LEU A 32 11.87 -1.26 26.25
N PRO A 33 11.49 -2.54 26.42
CA PRO A 33 11.20 -3.45 25.31
C PRO A 33 9.79 -3.26 24.70
N LEU A 34 9.39 -2.01 24.43
CA LEU A 34 8.04 -1.66 23.98
C LEU A 34 7.72 -2.09 22.53
N SER A 35 8.59 -1.84 21.55
CA SER A 35 8.37 -2.24 20.15
C SER A 35 9.68 -2.27 19.36
N GLN A 36 9.84 -3.23 18.44
CA GLN A 36 11.01 -3.29 17.53
C GLN A 36 10.96 -2.22 16.43
N ARG A 37 9.82 -1.56 16.22
CA ARG A 37 9.66 -0.47 15.24
C ARG A 37 10.23 0.86 15.70
N LEU A 38 10.35 1.07 17.02
CA LEU A 38 10.76 2.36 17.60
C LEU A 38 12.05 2.93 16.98
N PRO A 39 13.14 2.16 16.81
CA PRO A 39 14.36 2.66 16.14
C PRO A 39 14.11 3.14 14.71
N VAL A 40 13.25 2.46 13.96
CA VAL A 40 12.94 2.78 12.55
C VAL A 40 12.16 4.09 12.44
N VAL A 41 11.26 4.36 13.40
CA VAL A 41 10.42 5.56 13.40
C VAL A 41 10.97 6.71 14.26
N HIS A 42 12.19 6.59 14.82
CA HIS A 42 12.78 7.59 15.72
C HIS A 42 12.71 9.03 15.17
N GLY A 43 13.19 9.23 13.94
CA GLY A 43 13.21 10.55 13.29
C GLY A 43 11.82 11.14 13.11
N PRO A 44 10.90 10.46 12.38
CA PRO A 44 9.51 10.90 12.24
C PRO A 44 8.80 11.13 13.58
N LEU A 45 9.06 10.31 14.59
CA LEU A 45 8.44 10.40 15.92
C LEU A 45 8.88 11.67 16.67
N LEU A 46 10.17 12.00 16.65
CA LEU A 46 10.69 13.23 17.28
C LEU A 46 10.34 14.49 16.50
N VAL A 47 10.45 14.47 15.17
CA VAL A 47 10.24 15.66 14.33
C VAL A 47 8.76 15.97 14.16
N LEU A 48 7.94 14.99 13.80
CA LEU A 48 6.52 15.21 13.51
C LEU A 48 5.66 15.02 14.76
N GLY A 49 5.87 13.91 15.49
CA GLY A 49 5.06 13.56 16.66
C GLY A 49 5.29 14.45 17.88
N PHE A 50 6.54 14.82 18.16
CA PHE A 50 6.90 15.69 19.28
C PHE A 50 7.03 17.17 18.87
N VAL A 51 8.13 17.55 18.19
CA VAL A 51 8.43 18.96 17.90
C VAL A 51 7.35 19.59 17.03
N GLY A 52 6.92 18.91 15.96
CA GLY A 52 5.85 19.35 15.07
C GLY A 52 4.54 19.63 15.81
N THR A 53 4.14 18.73 16.72
CA THR A 53 2.96 18.92 17.57
C THR A 53 3.08 20.15 18.47
N LEU A 54 4.23 20.37 19.11
CA LEU A 54 4.43 21.54 19.98
C LEU A 54 4.44 22.85 19.19
N VAL A 55 5.14 22.89 18.05
CA VAL A 55 5.17 24.08 17.18
C VAL A 55 3.77 24.39 16.65
N ALA A 56 3.03 23.38 16.18
CA ALA A 56 1.67 23.57 15.71
C ALA A 56 0.73 24.02 16.85
N LEU A 57 0.92 23.50 18.07
CA LEU A 57 0.17 23.91 19.25
C LEU A 57 0.44 25.37 19.62
N GLU A 58 1.69 25.83 19.55
CA GLU A 58 2.03 27.25 19.77
C GLU A 58 1.35 28.16 18.75
N ARG A 59 1.31 27.75 17.47
CA ARG A 59 0.61 28.50 16.41
C ARG A 59 -0.91 28.48 16.60
N ALA A 60 -1.50 27.33 16.94
CA ALA A 60 -2.94 27.19 17.22
C ALA A 60 -3.39 28.09 18.37
N VAL A 61 -2.55 28.18 19.40
CA VAL A 61 -2.73 29.09 20.53
C VAL A 61 -2.71 30.55 20.10
N ALA A 62 -1.73 30.94 19.29
CA ALA A 62 -1.58 32.32 18.84
C ALA A 62 -2.75 32.75 17.96
N LEU A 63 -3.29 31.82 17.15
CA LEU A 63 -4.46 32.04 16.30
C LEU A 63 -5.75 32.26 17.08
N ARG A 64 -5.84 31.82 18.35
CA ARG A 64 -7.03 31.93 19.21
C ARG A 64 -8.34 31.41 18.60
N ARG A 65 -8.26 30.53 17.60
CA ARG A 65 -9.42 29.88 16.99
C ARG A 65 -9.43 28.37 17.31
N PRO A 66 -10.62 27.77 17.51
CA PRO A 66 -10.73 26.36 17.90
C PRO A 66 -10.31 25.38 16.79
N ASP A 67 -10.55 25.72 15.53
CA ASP A 67 -10.15 24.95 14.36
C ASP A 67 -8.61 24.81 14.22
N GLY A 68 -7.86 25.80 14.69
CA GLY A 68 -6.39 25.77 14.70
C GLY A 68 -5.78 24.59 15.46
N TYR A 69 -6.52 23.98 16.40
CA TYR A 69 -6.05 22.83 17.18
C TYR A 69 -6.13 21.49 16.42
N ALA A 70 -6.74 21.46 15.23
CA ALA A 70 -6.76 20.24 14.41
C ALA A 70 -5.35 19.82 13.99
N ALA A 71 -4.47 20.77 13.64
CA ALA A 71 -3.11 20.48 13.22
C ALA A 71 -2.26 19.78 14.30
N PRO A 72 -2.12 20.31 15.55
CA PRO A 72 -1.40 19.60 16.60
C PRO A 72 -2.07 18.28 17.01
N ALA A 73 -3.40 18.16 16.92
CA ALA A 73 -4.08 16.90 17.17
C ALA A 73 -3.66 15.81 16.18
N LEU A 74 -3.71 16.13 14.89
CA LEU A 74 -3.36 15.20 13.82
C LEU A 74 -1.86 14.83 13.85
N LEU A 75 -0.99 15.79 14.13
CA LEU A 75 0.46 15.53 14.27
C LEU A 75 0.75 14.61 15.46
N GLY A 76 0.15 14.89 16.62
CA GLY A 76 0.37 14.08 17.83
C GLY A 76 -0.16 12.66 17.69
N VAL A 77 -1.39 12.50 17.21
CA VAL A 77 -2.01 11.18 16.99
C VAL A 77 -1.30 10.43 15.87
N GLY A 78 -1.04 11.07 14.73
CA GLY A 78 -0.33 10.47 13.61
C GLY A 78 1.08 10.00 13.98
N GLY A 79 1.81 10.80 14.77
CA GLY A 79 3.13 10.42 15.29
C GLY A 79 3.09 9.16 16.15
N LEU A 80 2.08 9.02 17.02
CA LEU A 80 1.92 7.80 17.84
C LEU A 80 1.49 6.59 17.01
N LEU A 81 0.66 6.78 15.99
CA LEU A 81 0.24 5.69 15.10
C LEU A 81 1.42 5.06 14.34
N LEU A 82 2.50 5.80 14.08
CA LEU A 82 3.74 5.24 13.50
C LEU A 82 4.34 4.11 14.34
N VAL A 83 4.16 4.16 15.66
CA VAL A 83 4.67 3.14 16.60
C VAL A 83 3.90 1.82 16.46
N SER A 84 2.63 1.89 16.09
CA SER A 84 1.73 0.73 15.94
C SER A 84 1.85 -0.01 14.61
N GLY A 85 2.82 0.35 13.76
CA GLY A 85 2.82 -0.04 12.35
C GLY A 85 2.59 -1.53 12.10
N THR A 86 1.78 -1.82 11.09
CA THR A 86 1.19 -3.15 10.84
C THR A 86 2.10 -4.16 10.17
N ALA A 87 3.24 -3.74 9.60
CA ALA A 87 4.19 -4.63 8.92
C ALA A 87 5.42 -4.94 9.80
N ASP A 88 5.96 -6.15 9.72
CA ASP A 88 7.21 -6.52 10.38
C ASP A 88 8.42 -5.95 9.60
N PRO A 89 9.22 -5.02 10.18
CA PRO A 89 10.33 -4.39 9.47
C PRO A 89 11.44 -5.37 9.08
N ALA A 90 11.67 -6.43 9.87
CA ALA A 90 12.68 -7.43 9.54
C ALA A 90 12.24 -8.26 8.33
N LYS A 91 10.95 -8.60 8.25
CA LYS A 91 10.40 -9.28 7.07
C LYS A 91 10.40 -8.41 5.82
N VAL A 92 10.10 -7.10 5.96
CA VAL A 92 10.19 -6.15 4.85
C VAL A 92 11.62 -6.07 4.32
N ALA A 93 12.60 -5.90 5.21
CA ALA A 93 14.01 -5.85 4.82
C ALA A 93 14.53 -7.17 4.21
N ALA A 94 14.00 -8.30 4.66
CA ALA A 94 14.34 -9.62 4.14
C ALA A 94 13.52 -10.03 2.90
N GLU A 95 12.59 -9.20 2.42
CA GLU A 95 11.62 -9.52 1.37
C GLU A 95 10.86 -10.83 1.61
N ARG A 96 10.39 -11.03 2.84
CA ARG A 96 9.61 -12.19 3.28
C ARG A 96 8.16 -11.79 3.59
N PRO A 97 7.34 -11.42 2.58
CA PRO A 97 5.97 -11.02 2.82
C PRO A 97 5.15 -12.20 3.36
N ASP A 98 4.27 -11.91 4.32
CA ASP A 98 3.28 -12.86 4.82
C ASP A 98 2.11 -13.02 3.83
N ALA A 99 1.82 -11.98 3.05
CA ALA A 99 0.82 -11.98 1.99
C ALA A 99 1.27 -11.06 0.85
N VAL A 100 0.87 -11.41 -0.37
CA VAL A 100 0.90 -10.52 -1.54
C VAL A 100 -0.49 -10.60 -2.13
N VAL A 101 -1.14 -9.46 -2.36
CA VAL A 101 -2.60 -9.42 -2.50
C VAL A 101 -3.03 -8.45 -3.58
N PHE A 102 -4.17 -8.72 -4.20
CA PHE A 102 -4.90 -7.71 -4.95
C PHE A 102 -5.87 -6.99 -4.02
N ASN A 103 -5.84 -5.66 -4.01
CA ASN A 103 -6.78 -4.79 -3.28
C ASN A 103 -6.87 -5.01 -1.76
N GLY A 104 -5.76 -5.42 -1.14
CA GLY A 104 -5.55 -5.36 0.31
C GLY A 104 -5.96 -6.60 1.10
N PHE A 105 -6.64 -7.57 0.50
CA PHE A 105 -7.06 -8.81 1.15
C PHE A 105 -6.60 -10.04 0.37
N ALA A 106 -5.95 -10.97 1.06
CA ALA A 106 -5.50 -12.23 0.45
C ALA A 106 -6.71 -13.06 0.00
N ASN A 107 -6.64 -13.61 -1.21
CA ASN A 107 -7.65 -14.52 -1.78
C ASN A 107 -9.06 -13.89 -1.88
N GLN A 108 -9.19 -12.56 -1.78
CA GLN A 108 -10.50 -11.89 -1.78
C GLN A 108 -11.32 -12.29 -3.00
N TYR A 109 -10.67 -12.31 -4.17
CA TYR A 109 -11.30 -12.53 -5.46
C TYR A 109 -11.57 -13.99 -5.80
N ASP A 110 -11.18 -14.93 -4.94
CA ASP A 110 -11.65 -16.31 -5.02
C ASP A 110 -13.09 -16.42 -4.51
N HIS A 111 -13.41 -15.62 -3.49
CA HIS A 111 -14.71 -15.57 -2.84
C HIS A 111 -15.63 -14.52 -3.47
N ASP A 112 -15.11 -13.31 -3.71
CA ASP A 112 -15.84 -12.19 -4.33
C ASP A 112 -15.38 -11.99 -5.77
N GLN A 113 -15.78 -12.93 -6.64
CA GLN A 113 -15.28 -13.05 -8.00
C GLN A 113 -15.73 -11.88 -8.89
N LEU A 114 -14.84 -11.44 -9.77
CA LEU A 114 -15.10 -10.34 -10.70
C LEU A 114 -16.06 -10.79 -11.81
N PRO A 115 -17.22 -10.14 -12.02
CA PRO A 115 -18.16 -10.53 -13.06
C PRO A 115 -17.71 -10.03 -14.44
N ALA A 116 -17.97 -10.82 -15.48
CA ALA A 116 -17.85 -10.44 -16.88
C ALA A 116 -18.84 -11.24 -17.75
N ARG A 117 -19.00 -10.87 -19.02
CA ARG A 117 -19.81 -11.61 -20.00
C ARG A 117 -19.01 -12.05 -21.22
N VAL A 118 -19.47 -13.12 -21.86
CA VAL A 118 -18.96 -13.53 -23.18
C VAL A 118 -19.14 -12.39 -24.18
N GLY A 119 -18.10 -12.10 -24.96
CA GLY A 119 -18.10 -11.01 -25.94
C GLY A 119 -17.93 -9.60 -25.36
N GLU A 120 -17.97 -9.44 -24.03
CA GLU A 120 -17.69 -8.17 -23.37
C GLU A 120 -16.19 -7.86 -23.44
N ARG A 121 -15.85 -6.62 -23.79
CA ARG A 121 -14.47 -6.14 -23.70
C ARG A 121 -14.16 -5.75 -22.26
N VAL A 122 -13.27 -6.51 -21.63
CA VAL A 122 -12.83 -6.28 -20.26
C VAL A 122 -11.50 -5.55 -20.27
N ARG A 123 -11.44 -4.42 -19.56
CA ARG A 123 -10.18 -3.70 -19.28
C ARG A 123 -9.83 -3.86 -17.81
N VAL A 124 -8.66 -4.42 -17.53
CA VAL A 124 -8.16 -4.55 -16.16
C VAL A 124 -7.04 -3.55 -15.95
N TRP A 125 -7.26 -2.58 -15.05
CA TRP A 125 -6.24 -1.66 -14.59
C TRP A 125 -5.46 -2.31 -13.45
N VAL A 126 -4.14 -2.35 -13.57
CA VAL A 126 -3.27 -2.99 -12.59
C VAL A 126 -2.19 -1.99 -12.19
N LEU A 127 -2.00 -1.85 -10.88
CA LEU A 127 -0.94 -1.08 -10.27
C LEU A 127 -0.16 -2.01 -9.35
N ASP A 128 1.14 -2.10 -9.55
CA ASP A 128 2.01 -2.68 -8.55
C ASP A 128 2.41 -1.58 -7.56
N ALA A 129 1.78 -1.57 -6.39
CA ALA A 129 2.10 -0.61 -5.34
C ALA A 129 3.44 -0.90 -4.63
N GLY A 130 4.00 -2.10 -4.79
CA GLY A 130 5.20 -2.55 -4.08
C GLY A 130 4.95 -2.91 -2.61
N PRO A 131 5.94 -2.72 -1.70
CA PRO A 131 7.09 -1.84 -1.89
C PRO A 131 8.27 -2.42 -2.67
N ASN A 132 8.45 -3.76 -2.69
CA ASN A 132 9.73 -4.35 -3.11
C ASN A 132 9.64 -5.32 -4.30
N ARG A 133 8.50 -6.01 -4.47
CA ARG A 133 8.38 -7.14 -5.41
C ARG A 133 7.65 -6.71 -6.68
N PRO A 134 8.10 -7.12 -7.88
CA PRO A 134 7.37 -6.90 -9.11
C PRO A 134 6.16 -7.84 -9.21
N SER A 135 5.19 -7.46 -10.04
CA SER A 135 4.06 -8.29 -10.42
C SER A 135 4.11 -8.68 -11.90
N SER A 136 3.68 -9.90 -12.21
CA SER A 136 3.51 -10.37 -13.59
C SER A 136 2.04 -10.73 -13.80
N PHE A 137 1.18 -9.72 -13.98
CA PHE A 137 -0.26 -9.93 -14.02
C PHE A 137 -0.67 -10.77 -15.23
N HIS A 138 -1.39 -11.86 -15.00
CA HIS A 138 -1.80 -12.84 -15.99
C HIS A 138 -3.25 -13.28 -15.76
N VAL A 139 -3.98 -13.56 -16.83
CA VAL A 139 -5.32 -14.17 -16.79
C VAL A 139 -5.27 -15.50 -17.54
N VAL A 140 -5.36 -16.60 -16.78
CA VAL A 140 -5.23 -17.98 -17.26
C VAL A 140 -6.32 -18.29 -18.29
N GLY A 141 -5.92 -18.91 -19.40
CA GLY A 141 -6.83 -19.29 -20.47
C GLY A 141 -7.27 -18.14 -21.38
N SER A 142 -6.63 -16.97 -21.27
CA SER A 142 -6.90 -15.81 -22.11
C SER A 142 -5.59 -15.13 -22.56
N GLN A 143 -5.69 -14.22 -23.52
CA GLN A 143 -4.58 -13.41 -23.99
C GLN A 143 -5.03 -11.96 -24.10
N PHE A 144 -4.10 -11.03 -23.92
CA PHE A 144 -4.38 -9.60 -24.01
C PHE A 144 -4.17 -9.12 -25.45
N ASP A 145 -5.21 -8.55 -26.04
CA ASP A 145 -5.11 -7.93 -27.37
C ASP A 145 -4.60 -6.48 -27.27
N THR A 146 -4.81 -5.81 -26.13
CA THR A 146 -4.20 -4.52 -25.80
C THR A 146 -3.41 -4.60 -24.50
N VAL A 147 -2.22 -3.99 -24.49
CA VAL A 147 -1.44 -3.72 -23.29
C VAL A 147 -0.95 -2.28 -23.31
N PHE A 148 -1.21 -1.57 -22.22
CA PHE A 148 -0.72 -0.23 -21.96
C PHE A 148 0.11 -0.25 -20.69
N LEU A 149 1.30 0.35 -20.74
CA LEU A 149 2.25 0.42 -19.64
C LEU A 149 2.81 1.85 -19.56
N GLU A 150 2.70 2.47 -18.39
CA GLU A 150 3.41 3.72 -18.04
C GLU A 150 3.28 4.85 -19.09
N GLY A 151 2.11 5.00 -19.73
CA GLY A 151 1.89 6.06 -20.73
C GLY A 151 1.97 5.60 -22.19
N SER A 152 2.33 4.34 -22.47
CA SER A 152 2.55 3.83 -23.83
C SER A 152 1.81 2.53 -24.11
N TYR A 153 1.30 2.37 -25.34
CA TYR A 153 0.75 1.10 -25.80
C TYR A 153 1.88 0.19 -26.25
N LEU A 154 2.01 -0.98 -25.62
CA LEU A 154 2.95 -2.02 -26.05
C LEU A 154 2.35 -2.88 -27.18
N THR A 155 1.05 -3.12 -27.11
CA THR A 155 0.28 -3.76 -28.17
C THR A 155 -1.15 -3.23 -28.16
N ARG A 156 -1.77 -3.12 -29.34
CA ARG A 156 -3.17 -2.70 -29.50
C ARG A 156 -3.66 -3.13 -30.89
N PRO A 157 -4.92 -3.55 -31.05
CA PRO A 157 -5.49 -3.78 -32.38
C PRO A 157 -5.27 -2.59 -33.32
N GLY A 158 -4.71 -2.86 -34.50
CA GLY A 158 -4.43 -1.85 -35.53
C GLY A 158 -3.07 -1.14 -35.42
N SER A 159 -2.28 -1.40 -34.37
CA SER A 159 -0.91 -0.87 -34.28
C SER A 159 0.04 -1.65 -35.24
N PRO A 160 0.86 -0.96 -36.05
CA PRO A 160 1.80 -1.60 -36.97
C PRO A 160 2.73 -2.58 -36.26
N GLY A 161 2.84 -3.80 -36.78
CA GLY A 161 3.73 -4.83 -36.23
C GLY A 161 3.23 -5.52 -34.95
N THR A 162 1.99 -5.26 -34.51
CA THR A 162 1.41 -5.92 -33.34
C THR A 162 0.19 -6.76 -33.73
N VAL A 163 0.14 -8.00 -33.24
CA VAL A 163 -0.99 -8.94 -33.44
C VAL A 163 -1.81 -9.16 -32.16
N GLY A 164 -1.51 -8.40 -31.09
CA GLY A 164 -2.02 -8.72 -29.75
C GLY A 164 -1.29 -9.94 -29.15
N GLY A 165 -1.99 -10.70 -28.32
CA GLY A 165 -1.54 -12.00 -27.80
C GLY A 165 -0.60 -11.93 -26.60
N ALA A 166 -0.45 -10.76 -25.96
CA ALA A 166 0.39 -10.65 -24.77
C ALA A 166 -0.17 -11.52 -23.64
N GLN A 167 0.72 -12.27 -22.98
CA GLN A 167 0.33 -13.23 -21.94
C GLN A 167 0.31 -12.61 -20.56
N ALA A 168 1.19 -11.64 -20.29
CA ALA A 168 1.33 -11.03 -18.98
C ALA A 168 1.64 -9.54 -19.11
N LEU A 169 1.21 -8.76 -18.11
CA LEU A 169 1.64 -7.39 -17.89
C LEU A 169 2.67 -7.39 -16.75
N ALA A 170 3.94 -7.17 -17.12
CA ALA A 170 5.03 -7.03 -16.15
C ALA A 170 5.04 -5.61 -15.58
N LEU A 171 4.96 -5.49 -14.26
CA LEU A 171 5.00 -4.25 -13.51
C LEU A 171 6.15 -4.31 -12.51
N GLN A 172 6.99 -3.28 -12.49
CA GLN A 172 7.88 -3.04 -11.35
C GLN A 172 7.10 -2.33 -10.24
N PRO A 173 7.61 -2.31 -8.98
CA PRO A 173 7.06 -1.48 -7.93
C PRO A 173 6.85 -0.03 -8.38
N ALA A 174 5.70 0.53 -8.00
CA ALA A 174 5.20 1.85 -8.36
C ALA A 174 4.82 2.05 -9.85
N GLN A 175 4.79 0.98 -10.67
CA GLN A 175 4.31 1.05 -12.06
C GLN A 175 2.86 0.63 -12.21
N GLY A 176 2.17 1.27 -13.14
CA GLY A 176 0.80 0.97 -13.51
C GLY A 176 0.59 0.79 -15.01
N GLY A 177 -0.50 0.10 -15.32
CA GLY A 177 -0.90 -0.13 -16.69
C GLY A 177 -2.32 -0.67 -16.79
N PHE A 178 -2.71 -1.07 -17.99
CA PHE A 178 -3.90 -1.86 -18.19
C PHE A 178 -3.73 -2.88 -19.30
N VAL A 179 -4.52 -3.94 -19.20
CA VAL A 179 -4.69 -4.93 -20.25
C VAL A 179 -6.14 -4.96 -20.71
N GLU A 180 -6.36 -5.30 -21.98
CA GLU A 180 -7.71 -5.56 -22.50
C GLU A 180 -7.77 -6.94 -23.14
N LEU A 181 -8.90 -7.60 -22.93
CA LEU A 181 -9.24 -8.90 -23.50
C LEU A 181 -10.75 -9.05 -23.66
N THR A 182 -11.16 -10.09 -24.38
CA THR A 182 -12.55 -10.52 -24.53
C THR A 182 -12.64 -12.03 -24.31
N PHE A 183 -13.62 -12.48 -23.55
CA PHE A 183 -13.85 -13.91 -23.31
C PHE A 183 -14.76 -14.51 -24.39
N SER A 184 -14.39 -15.69 -24.91
CA SER A 184 -15.15 -16.40 -25.94
C SER A 184 -16.14 -17.43 -25.36
N GLN A 185 -15.98 -17.84 -24.11
CA GLN A 185 -16.79 -18.85 -23.44
C GLN A 185 -17.09 -18.44 -21.99
N ALA A 186 -18.25 -18.89 -21.49
CA ALA A 186 -18.59 -18.73 -20.08
C ALA A 186 -17.74 -19.69 -19.23
N GLY A 187 -17.41 -19.28 -18.01
CA GLY A 187 -16.55 -20.06 -17.12
C GLY A 187 -15.92 -19.22 -16.01
N HIS A 188 -14.99 -19.83 -15.28
CA HIS A 188 -14.17 -19.17 -14.27
C HIS A 188 -12.73 -19.08 -14.77
N TYR A 189 -12.21 -17.87 -14.90
CA TYR A 189 -10.87 -17.60 -15.42
C TYR A 189 -10.00 -17.06 -14.28
N PRO A 190 -9.00 -17.84 -13.81
CA PRO A 190 -8.06 -17.35 -12.81
C PRO A 190 -7.26 -16.17 -13.33
N PHE A 191 -7.12 -15.14 -12.50
CA PHE A 191 -6.12 -14.10 -12.70
C PHE A 191 -5.16 -14.10 -11.51
N LEU A 192 -3.88 -13.81 -11.77
CA LEU A 192 -2.83 -13.91 -10.77
C LEU A 192 -1.60 -13.08 -11.11
N SER A 193 -0.71 -12.89 -10.14
CA SER A 193 0.70 -12.61 -10.45
C SER A 193 1.41 -13.92 -10.81
N HIS A 194 2.00 -14.00 -12.00
CA HIS A 194 2.76 -15.15 -12.48
C HIS A 194 4.13 -15.29 -11.80
N VAL A 195 4.45 -14.42 -10.85
CA VAL A 195 5.40 -14.74 -9.78
C VAL A 195 4.68 -15.70 -8.83
N MET A 196 4.75 -17.00 -9.14
CA MET A 196 3.83 -18.01 -8.57
C MET A 196 3.86 -18.09 -7.04
N VAL A 197 4.99 -17.83 -6.40
CA VAL A 197 5.06 -17.76 -4.93
C VAL A 197 4.17 -16.65 -4.35
N ASP A 198 3.96 -15.57 -5.10
CA ASP A 198 3.10 -14.47 -4.69
C ASP A 198 1.63 -14.77 -4.99
N ALA A 199 1.33 -15.53 -6.05
CA ALA A 199 -0.01 -16.11 -6.24
C ALA A 199 -0.41 -17.03 -5.07
N GLU A 200 0.48 -17.93 -4.63
CA GLU A 200 0.26 -18.78 -3.45
C GLU A 200 0.11 -18.00 -2.13
N ARG A 201 0.63 -16.76 -2.08
CA ARG A 201 0.46 -15.82 -0.96
C ARG A 201 -0.81 -14.96 -1.06
N GLY A 202 -1.61 -15.20 -2.09
CA GLY A 202 -2.94 -14.63 -2.27
C GLY A 202 -3.08 -13.56 -3.34
N ALA A 203 -2.09 -13.42 -4.22
CA ALA A 203 -2.17 -12.57 -5.41
C ALA A 203 -2.85 -13.33 -6.54
N HIS A 204 -4.07 -13.81 -6.29
CA HIS A 204 -4.93 -14.45 -7.28
C HIS A 204 -6.42 -14.14 -7.04
N GLY A 205 -7.22 -14.48 -8.04
CA GLY A 205 -8.66 -14.34 -8.02
C GLY A 205 -9.30 -15.00 -9.23
N LEU A 206 -10.64 -14.92 -9.31
CA LEU A 206 -11.41 -15.45 -10.41
C LEU A 206 -12.24 -14.36 -11.11
N LEU A 207 -12.22 -14.40 -12.44
CA LEU A 207 -13.21 -13.75 -13.29
C LEU A 207 -14.33 -14.75 -13.58
N ARG A 208 -15.55 -14.44 -13.14
CA ARG A 208 -16.77 -15.22 -13.41
C ARG A 208 -17.43 -14.71 -14.68
N VAL A 209 -17.21 -15.41 -15.78
CA VAL A 209 -17.74 -15.06 -17.10
C VAL A 209 -19.06 -15.78 -17.33
N THR A 210 -20.10 -15.00 -17.62
CA THR A 210 -21.47 -15.48 -17.90
C THR A 210 -21.82 -15.32 -19.38
N GLY A 211 -22.81 -16.08 -19.85
CA GLY A 211 -23.30 -16.01 -21.23
C GLY A 211 -24.27 -14.86 -21.48
#